data_AF-S4RZ99-F1
#
_entry.id   AF-S4RZ99-F1
#
_cell.length_a   1.000
_cell.length_b   1.000
_cell.length_c   1.000
_cell.angle_alpha   90.00
_cell.angle_beta   90.00
_cell.angle_gamma   90.00
#
_symmetry.space_group_name_H-M   'P 1'
#
loop_
_entity.id
_entity.type
_entity.pdbx_description
1 polymer ?
#
loop_
_entity_poly.entity_id
_entity_poly.type
_entity_poly.pdbx_seq_one_letter_code
_entity_poly.pdbx_strand_id
1 'polypeptide(L)'
;RKGNVSSNAIKPTWIPFSSAKVMQQQLSFTLRLMTDDWSVARPSTVYQLGQTLNVEASMQTVNHVPLRIFVVSCFATPVPDRNSPLSYQIISNSG
;
A
#
# COMPACT_ATOMS: atom_id res chain seq x y z
N ARG A 1 -25.43 48.71 -38.63
CA ARG A 1 -25.44 49.30 -37.28
C ARG A 1 -24.56 48.42 -36.39
N LYS A 2 -23.31 48.81 -36.13
CA LYS A 2 -22.33 48.01 -35.36
C LYS A 2 -22.55 48.27 -33.87
N GLY A 3 -23.04 47.28 -33.13
CA GLY A 3 -23.27 47.39 -31.70
C GLY A 3 -21.96 47.28 -30.93
N ASN A 4 -21.68 48.26 -30.08
CA ASN A 4 -20.54 48.26 -29.17
C ASN A 4 -20.82 47.28 -28.03
N VAL A 5 -19.99 46.26 -27.86
CA VAL A 5 -20.04 45.33 -26.73
C VAL A 5 -18.97 45.75 -25.74
N SER A 6 -19.37 46.17 -24.54
CA SER A 6 -18.43 46.44 -23.44
C SER A 6 -18.02 45.12 -22.79
N SER A 7 -16.72 44.87 -22.69
CA SER A 7 -16.14 43.73 -21.97
C SER A 7 -15.97 44.08 -20.49
N ASN A 8 -17.07 44.25 -19.76
CA ASN A 8 -16.96 44.36 -18.31
C ASN A 8 -16.76 42.95 -17.73
N ALA A 9 -15.68 42.76 -16.98
CA ALA A 9 -15.39 41.48 -16.34
C ALA A 9 -16.49 41.15 -15.31
N ILE A 10 -17.26 40.11 -15.60
CA ILE A 10 -18.22 39.56 -14.64
C ILE A 10 -17.39 38.95 -13.51
N LYS A 11 -17.45 39.54 -12.31
CA LYS A 11 -16.94 38.87 -11.09
C LYS A 11 -17.83 37.64 -10.87
N PRO A 12 -17.32 36.41 -10.97
CA PRO A 12 -18.13 35.26 -10.63
C PRO A 12 -18.48 35.33 -9.14
N THR A 13 -19.77 35.40 -8.82
CA THR A 13 -20.32 35.31 -7.46
C THR A 13 -20.53 33.86 -7.01
N TRP A 14 -20.26 32.89 -7.90
CA TRP A 14 -20.33 31.47 -7.60
C TRP A 14 -19.17 31.10 -6.66
N ILE A 15 -19.51 30.85 -5.40
CA ILE A 15 -18.64 30.12 -4.49
C ILE A 15 -18.62 28.68 -5.03
N PRO A 16 -17.49 28.17 -5.54
CA PRO A 16 -17.45 26.77 -5.92
C PRO A 16 -17.73 25.94 -4.67
N PHE A 17 -18.54 24.89 -4.78
CA PHE A 17 -18.58 23.84 -3.75
C PHE A 17 -17.24 23.09 -3.78
N SER A 18 -16.18 23.71 -3.27
CA SER A 18 -14.90 23.03 -3.05
C SER A 18 -14.94 22.37 -1.67
N SER A 19 -15.57 21.20 -1.61
CA SER A 19 -15.23 20.18 -0.62
C SER A 19 -14.69 18.97 -1.35
N ALA A 20 -13.55 19.13 -2.01
CA ALA A 20 -12.69 17.99 -2.27
C ALA A 20 -12.02 17.63 -0.93
N LYS A 21 -12.69 16.81 -0.12
CA LYS A 21 -11.99 16.11 0.96
C LYS A 21 -10.99 15.17 0.32
N VAL A 22 -9.73 15.58 0.26
CA VAL A 22 -8.62 14.66 -0.01
C VAL A 22 -8.42 13.85 1.26
N MET A 23 -9.01 12.66 1.33
CA MET A 23 -8.67 11.70 2.37
C MET A 23 -7.40 10.98 1.90
N GLN A 24 -6.24 11.35 2.46
CA GLN A 24 -5.04 10.51 2.38
C GLN A 24 -5.31 9.25 3.20
N GLN A 25 -5.93 8.27 2.57
CA GLN A 25 -6.23 7.00 3.21
C GLN A 25 -4.98 6.12 3.05
N GLN A 26 -4.21 6.01 4.14
CA GLN A 26 -3.01 5.19 4.17
C GLN A 26 -3.43 3.72 4.31
N LEU A 27 -3.09 2.91 3.30
CA LEU A 27 -3.25 1.47 3.39
C LEU A 27 -2.18 0.90 4.33
N SER A 28 -2.62 0.28 5.42
CA SER A 28 -1.73 -0.38 6.38
C SER A 28 -1.55 -1.84 5.98
N PHE A 29 -0.37 -2.15 5.42
CA PHE A 29 0.05 -3.51 5.11
C PHE A 29 0.71 -4.17 6.30
N THR A 30 0.59 -5.49 6.42
CA THR A 30 1.20 -6.27 7.49
C THR A 30 1.71 -7.59 6.94
N LEU A 31 2.88 -8.01 7.41
CA LEU A 31 3.41 -9.35 7.19
C LEU A 31 3.43 -10.10 8.52
N ARG A 32 2.93 -11.34 8.54
CA ARG A 32 2.88 -12.20 9.73
C ARG A 32 3.46 -13.56 9.45
N LEU A 33 4.21 -14.08 10.42
CA LEU A 33 4.60 -15.49 10.42
C LEU A 33 3.41 -16.31 10.92
N MET A 34 3.05 -17.37 10.21
CA MET A 34 1.89 -18.20 10.49
C MET A 34 2.30 -19.62 10.90
N THR A 35 1.42 -20.31 11.62
CA THR A 35 1.55 -21.74 11.88
C THR A 35 1.39 -22.56 10.59
N ASP A 36 1.81 -23.83 10.61
CA ASP A 36 1.79 -24.72 9.44
C ASP A 36 0.38 -24.99 8.90
N ASP A 37 -0.62 -24.91 9.76
CA ASP A 37 -2.05 -25.02 9.44
C ASP A 37 -2.70 -23.67 9.09
N TRP A 38 -1.94 -22.57 9.05
CA TRP A 38 -2.40 -21.20 8.76
C TRP A 38 -3.48 -20.66 9.72
N SER A 39 -3.71 -21.33 10.85
CA SER A 39 -4.81 -20.97 11.75
C SER A 39 -4.52 -19.71 12.56
N VAL A 40 -3.26 -19.52 12.98
CA VAL A 40 -2.85 -18.41 13.84
C VAL A 40 -1.44 -17.91 13.51
N ALA A 41 -1.12 -16.74 14.05
CA ALA A 41 0.26 -16.25 14.02
C ALA A 41 1.17 -17.17 14.84
N ARG A 42 2.34 -17.48 14.29
CA ARG A 42 3.34 -18.31 14.96
C ARG A 42 3.94 -17.55 16.15
N PRO A 43 4.03 -18.16 17.34
CA PRO A 43 4.55 -17.49 18.53
C PRO A 43 6.08 -17.36 18.54
N SER A 44 6.79 -18.25 17.84
CA SER A 44 8.25 -18.24 17.77
C SER A 44 8.76 -17.70 16.43
N THR A 45 9.87 -16.96 16.48
CA THR A 45 10.61 -16.48 15.31
C THR A 45 11.86 -17.32 15.03
N VAL A 46 12.11 -18.37 15.82
CA VAL A 46 13.26 -19.27 15.64
C VAL A 46 12.90 -20.39 14.67
N TYR A 47 13.78 -20.63 13.69
CA TYR A 47 13.63 -21.68 12.68
C TYR A 47 14.91 -22.51 12.57
N GLN A 48 14.73 -23.78 12.23
CA GLN A 48 15.80 -24.69 11.86
C GLN A 48 15.79 -24.91 10.35
N LEU A 49 16.96 -25.29 9.80
CA LEU A 49 17.07 -25.65 8.39
C LEU A 49 16.12 -26.82 8.07
N GLY A 50 15.40 -26.69 6.95
CA GLY A 50 14.38 -27.64 6.52
C GLY A 50 12.96 -27.30 6.98
N GLN A 51 12.78 -26.33 7.89
CA GLN A 51 11.45 -25.83 8.23
C GLN A 51 10.92 -24.84 7.19
N THR A 52 9.61 -24.82 7.02
CA THR A 52 8.92 -23.88 6.13
C THR A 52 8.57 -22.59 6.87
N LEU A 53 8.78 -21.46 6.19
CA LEU A 53 8.37 -20.13 6.64
C LEU A 53 7.03 -19.78 6.00
N ASN A 54 5.94 -19.90 6.77
CA ASN A 54 4.61 -19.46 6.31
C ASN A 54 4.47 -17.96 6.60
N VAL A 55 4.35 -17.17 5.54
CA VAL A 55 4.25 -15.70 5.63
C VAL A 55 2.91 -15.25 5.05
N GLU A 56 2.06 -14.68 5.88
CA GLU A 56 0.82 -14.01 5.46
C GLU A 56 1.08 -12.54 5.16
N ALA A 57 0.64 -12.07 4.00
CA ALA A 57 0.53 -10.66 3.67
C ALA A 57 -0.93 -10.22 3.75
N SER A 58 -1.21 -9.22 4.59
CA SER A 58 -2.55 -8.69 4.80
C SER A 58 -2.57 -7.16 4.80
N MET A 59 -3.76 -6.59 4.66
CA MET A 59 -3.97 -5.14 4.65
C MET A 59 -5.28 -4.81 5.34
N GLN A 60 -5.30 -3.74 6.13
CA GLN A 60 -6.51 -3.27 6.77
C GLN A 60 -7.44 -2.60 5.75
N THR A 61 -8.63 -3.16 5.55
CA THR A 61 -9.65 -2.67 4.59
C THR A 61 -10.77 -1.91 5.31
N VAL A 62 -10.45 -0.78 5.94
CA VAL A 62 -11.48 0.10 6.52
C VAL A 62 -11.94 1.10 5.46
N ASN A 63 -13.23 1.07 5.12
CA ASN A 63 -13.87 2.00 4.17
C ASN A 63 -13.18 2.05 2.79
N HIS A 64 -12.81 0.89 2.27
CA HIS A 64 -12.25 0.75 0.93
C HIS A 64 -13.07 -0.22 0.09
N VAL A 65 -13.07 0.00 -1.22
CA VAL A 65 -13.54 -0.98 -2.21
C VAL A 65 -12.74 -2.29 -2.07
N PRO A 66 -13.22 -3.42 -2.61
CA PRO A 66 -12.43 -4.64 -2.64
C PRO A 66 -11.06 -4.39 -3.32
N LEU A 67 -9.99 -4.77 -2.64
CA LEU A 67 -8.61 -4.60 -3.10
C LEU A 67 -7.93 -5.97 -3.14
N ARG A 68 -6.94 -6.11 -4.03
CA ARG A 68 -6.08 -7.29 -4.15
C ARG A 68 -4.64 -6.90 -3.83
N ILE A 69 -3.99 -7.70 -2.98
CA ILE A 69 -2.61 -7.52 -2.59
C ILE A 69 -1.72 -8.38 -3.49
N PHE A 70 -0.62 -7.80 -3.97
CA PHE A 70 0.43 -8.50 -4.71
C PHE A 70 1.78 -8.27 -4.03
N VAL A 71 2.58 -9.33 -3.92
CA VAL A 71 3.96 -9.24 -3.44
C VAL A 71 4.88 -9.17 -4.65
N VAL A 72 5.30 -7.95 -5.00
CA VAL A 72 6.13 -7.69 -6.20
C VAL A 72 7.57 -8.21 -6.02
N SER A 73 8.10 -8.11 -4.81
CA SER A 73 9.46 -8.57 -4.50
C SER A 73 9.61 -8.86 -3.02
N CYS A 74 10.50 -9.78 -2.69
CA CYS A 74 10.82 -10.13 -1.32
C CYS A 74 12.31 -10.46 -1.21
N PHE A 75 12.97 -9.90 -0.22
CA PHE A 75 14.41 -10.09 0.02
C PHE A 75 14.63 -10.48 1.48
N ALA A 76 15.52 -11.44 1.70
CA ALA A 76 16.07 -11.74 3.01
C ALA A 76 17.40 -11.01 3.19
N THR A 77 17.51 -10.30 4.30
CA THR A 77 18.72 -9.56 4.70
C THR A 77 19.05 -9.91 6.16
N PRO A 78 20.33 -9.91 6.56
CA PRO A 78 20.72 -10.20 7.94
C PRO A 78 20.33 -9.08 8.92
N VAL A 79 20.06 -7.89 8.39
CA VAL A 79 19.61 -6.69 9.13
C VAL A 79 18.38 -6.11 8.44
N PRO A 80 17.50 -5.37 9.15
CA PRO A 80 16.31 -4.74 8.57
C PRO A 80 16.67 -3.50 7.73
N ASP A 81 17.60 -3.63 6.79
CA ASP A 81 18.02 -2.61 5.84
C ASP A 81 17.86 -3.14 4.41
N ARG A 82 17.04 -2.43 3.62
CA ARG A 82 16.79 -2.77 2.22
C ARG A 82 18.02 -2.59 1.34
N ASN A 83 18.94 -1.72 1.73
CA ASN A 83 20.18 -1.45 1.00
C ASN A 83 21.35 -2.31 1.51
N SER A 84 21.07 -3.34 2.32
CA SER A 84 22.11 -4.24 2.81
C SER A 84 22.90 -4.84 1.63
N PRO A 85 24.24 -4.81 1.67
CA PRO A 85 25.07 -5.35 0.58
C PRO A 85 24.90 -6.86 0.42
N LEU A 86 24.48 -7.54 1.50
CA LEU A 86 24.12 -8.95 1.48
C LEU A 86 22.61 -9.08 1.50
N SER A 87 22.04 -9.48 0.37
CA SER A 87 20.62 -9.79 0.25
C SER A 87 20.41 -11.06 -0.58
N TYR A 88 19.38 -11.81 -0.22
CA TYR A 88 18.93 -12.96 -0.99
C TYR A 88 17.52 -12.71 -1.48
N GLN A 89 17.29 -12.87 -2.77
CA GLN A 89 16.00 -12.61 -3.38
C GLN A 89 15.10 -13.85 -3.30
N ILE A 90 13.98 -13.72 -2.58
CA ILE A 90 12.98 -14.79 -2.41
C ILE A 90 11.91 -14.68 -3.50
N ILE A 91 11.41 -13.47 -3.76
CA ILE A 91 10.45 -13.18 -4.83
C ILE A 91 11.06 -12.13 -5.74
N SER A 92 11.06 -12.40 -7.03
CA SER A 92 11.65 -11.55 -8.08
C SER A 92 10.65 -11.30 -9.21
N ASN A 93 11.03 -10.46 -10.17
CA ASN A 93 10.29 -10.25 -11.41
C ASN A 93 8.78 -9.89 -11.26
N SER A 94 8.42 -9.20 -10.18
CA SER A 94 7.05 -8.76 -9.89
C SER A 94 6.06 -9.85 -9.47
N GLY A 95 6.57 -10.95 -8.90
CA GLY A 95 5.77 -12.08 -8.43
C GLY A 95 5.82 -13.24 -9.41
#